data_AF-A0A1Q3AXX0-F1
#
_entry.id   AF-A0A1Q3AXX0-F1
#
_cell.length_a   1.000
_cell.length_b   1.000
_cell.length_c   1.000
_cell.angle_alpha   90.00
_cell.angle_beta   90.00
_cell.angle_gamma   90.00
#
_symmetry.space_group_name_H-M   'P 1'
#
loop_
_entity.id
_entity.type
_entity.pdbx_description
1 polymer ?
#
loop_
_entity_poly.entity_id
_entity_poly.type
_entity_poly.pdbx_seq_one_letter_code
_entity_poly.pdbx_strand_id
1 'polypeptide(L)' 'THEGTNQVKHSRIDLLIHEYELFEMRHYESIYYVFDRFTNIINSLNFLEAKDLTKLKLEDLLGSLLTHELAI' A
#
# COMPACT_ATOMS: atom_id res chain seq x y z
N THR A 1 13.01 23.27 -15.69
CA THR A 1 13.83 22.24 -15.03
C THR A 1 12.98 20.99 -14.85
N HIS A 2 13.19 19.96 -15.66
CA HIS A 2 12.38 18.71 -15.63
C HIS A 2 12.99 17.63 -14.71
N GLU A 3 14.23 17.84 -14.28
CA GLU A 3 14.98 16.86 -13.49
C GLU A 3 14.60 16.90 -12.01
N GLY A 4 14.39 18.09 -11.44
CA GLY A 4 13.92 18.24 -10.05
C GLY A 4 12.51 17.68 -9.82
N THR A 5 11.62 17.77 -10.82
CA THR A 5 10.27 17.18 -10.74
C THR A 5 10.30 15.65 -10.75
N ASN A 6 11.25 15.04 -11.48
CA ASN A 6 11.41 13.59 -11.51
C ASN A 6 12.01 13.05 -10.20
N GLN A 7 12.98 13.75 -9.62
CA GLN A 7 13.56 13.38 -8.32
C GLN A 7 12.52 13.41 -7.19
N VAL A 8 11.64 14.43 -7.18
CA VAL A 8 10.53 14.50 -6.21
C VAL A 8 9.54 13.36 -6.42
N LYS A 9 9.22 13.01 -7.68
CA LYS A 9 8.34 11.87 -8.00
C LYS A 9 8.92 10.56 -7.46
N HIS A 10 10.19 10.28 -7.70
CA HIS A 10 10.86 9.07 -7.21
C HIS A 10 10.90 9.01 -5.68
N SER A 11 11.28 10.10 -5.02
CA SER A 11 11.32 10.15 -3.55
C SER A 11 9.95 9.85 -2.92
N ARG A 12 8.86 10.31 -3.55
CA ARG A 12 7.49 10.02 -3.10
C ARG A 12 7.08 8.57 -3.34
N ILE A 13 7.51 7.98 -4.45
CA ILE A 13 7.30 6.55 -4.72
C ILE A 13 8.03 5.72 -3.67
N ASP A 14 9.29 6.02 -3.38
CA ASP A 14 10.09 5.26 -2.40
C ASP A 14 9.47 5.29 -0.99
N LEU A 15 8.98 6.47 -0.57
CA LEU A 15 8.27 6.60 0.72
C LEU A 15 6.99 5.78 0.77
N LEU A 16 6.19 5.78 -0.30
CA LEU A 16 4.96 5.01 -0.39
C LEU A 16 5.23 3.50 -0.47
N ILE A 17 6.30 3.08 -1.15
CA ILE A 17 6.75 1.68 -1.16
C ILE A 17 7.14 1.26 0.25
N HIS A 18 7.89 2.09 0.97
CA HIS A 18 8.28 1.77 2.34
C HIS A 18 7.07 1.68 3.28
N GLU A 19 6.10 2.61 3.16
CA GLU A 19 4.84 2.54 3.91
C GLU A 19 4.04 1.29 3.56
N TYR A 20 4.05 0.89 2.29
CA TYR A 20 3.45 -0.34 1.80
C TYR A 20 4.13 -1.59 2.38
N GLU A 21 5.47 -1.63 2.43
CA GLU A 21 6.24 -2.77 2.96
C GLU A 21 6.02 -2.98 4.45
N LEU A 22 5.84 -1.89 5.20
CA LEU A 22 5.52 -1.91 6.63
C LEU A 22 4.02 -2.03 6.91
N PHE A 23 3.20 -2.25 5.88
CA PHE A 23 1.76 -2.27 6.02
C PHE A 23 1.28 -3.51 6.77
N GLU A 24 0.80 -3.30 7.98
CA GLU A 24 0.17 -4.32 8.81
C GLU A 24 -1.13 -3.79 9.41
N MET A 25 -2.06 -4.71 9.67
CA MET A 25 -3.23 -4.44 10.49
C MET A 25 -2.81 -4.37 11.95
N ARG A 26 -3.17 -3.28 12.63
CA ARG A 26 -2.90 -3.13 14.06
C ARG A 26 -4.03 -3.76 14.86
N HIS A 27 -3.72 -4.27 16.05
CA HIS A 27 -4.68 -4.97 16.92
C HIS A 27 -5.92 -4.13 17.32
N TYR A 28 -5.83 -2.81 17.25
CA TYR A 28 -6.90 -1.87 17.57
C TYR A 28 -7.57 -1.25 16.33
N GLU A 29 -7.10 -1.59 15.14
CA GLU A 29 -7.61 -1.03 13.90
C GLU A 29 -8.76 -1.90 13.38
N SER A 30 -9.83 -1.26 12.89
CA SER A 30 -10.88 -2.02 12.22
C SER A 30 -10.45 -2.36 10.79
N ILE A 31 -10.99 -3.45 10.25
CA ILE A 31 -10.73 -3.85 8.86
C ILE A 31 -11.09 -2.73 7.86
N TYR A 32 -12.10 -1.90 8.17
CA TYR A 32 -12.44 -0.73 7.36
C TYR A 32 -11.31 0.30 7.31
N TYR A 33 -10.68 0.61 8.45
CA TYR A 33 -9.56 1.55 8.50
C TYR A 33 -8.31 0.99 7.81
N VAL A 34 -8.04 -0.32 7.95
CA VAL A 34 -6.97 -0.99 7.21
C VAL A 34 -7.23 -0.87 5.70
N PHE A 35 -8.45 -1.16 5.25
CA PHE A 35 -8.80 -1.08 3.84
C PHE A 35 -8.68 0.34 3.28
N ASP A 36 -9.07 1.35 4.05
CA ASP A 36 -8.92 2.76 3.67
C ASP A 36 -7.45 3.16 3.51
N ARG A 37 -6.59 2.85 4.50
CA ARG A 37 -5.15 3.14 4.41
C ARG A 37 -4.49 2.42 3.23
N PHE A 38 -4.81 1.14 3.03
CA PHE A 38 -4.31 0.37 1.90
C PHE A 38 -4.71 1.01 0.57
N THR A 39 -6.00 1.35 0.42
CA THR A 39 -6.54 1.99 -0.79
C THR A 39 -5.84 3.32 -1.07
N ASN A 40 -5.57 4.12 -0.03
CA ASN A 40 -4.87 5.40 -0.16
C ASN A 40 -3.43 5.24 -0.67
N ILE A 41 -2.68 4.25 -0.18
CA ILE A 41 -1.31 3.96 -0.64
C ILE A 41 -1.33 3.50 -2.10
N ILE A 42 -2.21 2.56 -2.45
CA ILE A 42 -2.33 2.02 -3.80
C ILE A 42 -2.74 3.10 -4.81
N ASN A 43 -3.73 3.93 -4.47
CA ASN A 43 -4.15 5.04 -5.34
C ASN A 43 -3.03 6.05 -5.55
N SER A 44 -2.25 6.33 -4.51
CA SER A 44 -1.10 7.23 -4.59
C SER A 44 0.02 6.67 -5.48
N LEU A 45 0.33 5.37 -5.36
CA LEU A 45 1.30 4.68 -6.21
C LEU A 45 0.85 4.64 -7.67
N ASN A 46 -0.44 4.33 -7.92
CA ASN A 46 -1.02 4.34 -9.27
C ASN A 46 -0.97 5.72 -9.92
N PHE A 47 -1.29 6.78 -9.17
CA PHE A 47 -1.19 8.16 -9.65
C PHE A 47 0.25 8.53 -10.05
N LEU A 48 1.24 7.98 -9.34
CA LEU A 48 2.66 8.17 -9.65
C LEU A 48 3.20 7.17 -10.70
N GLU A 49 2.32 6.39 -11.34
CA GLU A 49 2.64 5.39 -12.38
C GLU A 49 3.56 4.24 -11.92
N ALA A 50 3.56 3.90 -10.63
CA ALA A 50 4.20 2.69 -10.11
C ALA A 50 3.30 1.46 -10.40
N LYS A 51 3.27 1.00 -11.66
CA LYS A 51 2.24 0.09 -12.19
C LYS A 51 2.35 -1.39 -11.76
N ASP A 52 3.50 -1.84 -11.24
CA ASP A 52 3.72 -3.28 -10.97
C ASP A 52 3.37 -3.74 -9.54
N LEU A 53 3.35 -2.85 -8.55
CA LEU A 53 3.23 -3.24 -7.14
C LEU A 53 1.80 -3.47 -6.66
N THR A 54 0.80 -2.98 -7.40
CA THR A 54 -0.57 -2.87 -6.91
C THR A 54 -1.39 -4.16 -7.04
N LYS A 55 -0.99 -5.09 -7.93
CA LYS A 55 -1.77 -6.30 -8.24
C LYS A 55 -1.32 -7.53 -7.46
N LEU A 56 -0.01 -7.75 -7.30
CA LEU A 56 0.56 -8.94 -6.64
C LEU A 56 0.30 -9.01 -5.12
N LYS A 57 -0.03 -7.87 -4.52
CA LYS A 57 0.11 -7.62 -3.09
C LYS A 57 -1.24 -7.50 -2.35
N LEU A 58 -2.32 -7.24 -3.09
CA LEU A 58 -3.69 -7.29 -2.59
C LEU A 58 -4.14 -8.72 -2.29
N GLU A 59 -3.73 -9.68 -3.12
CA GLU A 59 -4.02 -11.10 -2.92
C GLU A 59 -3.36 -11.63 -1.63
N ASP A 60 -2.12 -11.22 -1.36
CA ASP A 60 -1.41 -11.53 -0.11
C ASP A 60 -2.12 -10.96 1.13
N LEU A 61 -2.56 -9.69 1.06
CA LEU A 61 -3.28 -9.04 2.16
C LEU A 61 -4.63 -9.72 2.42
N LEU A 62 -5.39 -10.03 1.36
CA LEU A 62 -6.64 -10.78 1.47
C LEU A 62 -6.40 -12.18 2.05
N GLY A 63 -5.32 -12.86 1.66
CA GLY A 63 -4.91 -14.14 2.25
C GLY A 63 -4.61 -14.04 3.74
N SER A 64 -3.90 -12.98 4.17
CA SER A 64 -3.62 -12.72 5.59
C SER A 64 -4.88 -12.39 6.40
N LEU A 65 -5.87 -11.73 5.79
CA LEU A 65 -7.13 -11.38 6.43
C LEU A 65 -8.05 -12.61 6.57
N LEU A 66 -8.17 -13.42 5.51
CA LEU A 66 -8.94 -14.66 5.53
C LEU A 66 -8.40 -15.66 6.55
N THR A 67 -7.08 -15.75 6.69
CA THR A 67 -6.44 -16.62 7.69
C THR A 67 -6.66 -16.15 9.12
N HIS A 68 -6.77 -14.83 9.37
CA HIS A 68 -7.13 -14.31 10.70
C HIS A 68 -8.61 -14.53 11.04
N GLU A 69 -9.50 -14.48 10.06
CA GLU A 69 -10.95 -14.65 10.27
C GLU A 69 -11.34 -16.12 10.52
N LEU A 70 -10.62 -17.08 9.91
CA LEU A 70 -10.85 -18.52 10.05
C LEU A 70 -10.15 -19.17 11.24
N ALA A 71 -9.33 -18.44 11.98
CA ALA A 71 -8.59 -18.96 13.15
C ALA A 71 -9.38 -18.85 14.48
N ILE A 72 -10.68 -18.59 14.42
CA ILE A 72 -11.62 -18.55 15.57
C ILE A 72 -12.43 -19.84 15.62
#